data_AF-A0A383BSJ4-F1
#
_entry.id   AF-A0A383BSJ4-F1
#
_cell.length_a   1.000
_cell.length_b   1.000
_cell.length_c   1.000
_cell.angle_alpha   90.00
_cell.angle_beta   90.00
_cell.angle_gamma   90.00
#
_symmetry.space_group_name_H-M   'P 1'
#
loop_
_entity.id
_entity.type
_entity.pdbx_description
1 polymer ?
#
loop_
_entity_poly.entity_id
_entity_poly.type
_entity_poly.pdbx_seq_one_letter_code
_entity_poly.pdbx_strand_id
1 'polypeptide(L)'
;INDSNIFTGEPISELNISLNEGWNMITGMSTIVLIESIIDNDGIIIEGTVFGFDGVYQESGSLLAGKGYWLKANSGGIITIVSD
;
A
#
# COMPACT_ATOMS: atom_id res chain seq x y z
N ILE A 1 33.40 -0.95 7.71
CA ILE A 1 32.87 -2.31 7.41
C ILE A 1 31.38 -2.11 7.25
N ASN A 2 30.85 -2.24 6.02
CA ASN A 2 29.42 -2.15 5.75
C ASN A 2 28.83 -3.53 5.99
N ASP A 3 28.31 -3.78 7.19
CA ASP A 3 27.55 -5.01 7.43
C ASP A 3 26.15 -4.82 6.85
N SER A 4 25.83 -5.62 5.83
CA SER A 4 24.46 -5.78 5.33
C SER A 4 23.73 -6.76 6.25
N ASN A 5 22.66 -6.31 6.88
CA ASN A 5 21.73 -7.20 7.57
C ASN A 5 20.85 -7.90 6.52
N ILE A 6 21.00 -9.21 6.37
CA ILE A 6 20.15 -10.04 5.51
C ILE A 6 19.04 -10.62 6.37
N PHE A 7 17.80 -10.31 6.03
CA PHE A 7 16.61 -10.92 6.62
C PHE A 7 16.15 -12.05 5.71
N THR A 8 15.95 -13.25 6.26
CA THR A 8 15.47 -14.44 5.54
C THR A 8 14.08 -14.85 6.03
N GLY A 9 13.23 -15.31 5.12
CA GLY A 9 11.90 -15.81 5.42
C GLY A 9 11.16 -16.18 4.14
N GLU A 10 9.92 -16.66 4.28
CA GLU A 10 9.04 -16.85 3.13
C GLU A 10 8.51 -15.49 2.64
N PRO A 11 8.39 -15.29 1.32
CA PRO A 11 7.76 -14.10 0.78
C PRO A 11 6.29 -14.05 1.21
N ILE A 12 5.84 -12.87 1.64
CA ILE A 12 4.41 -12.60 1.78
C ILE A 12 3.89 -12.39 0.36
N SER A 13 3.04 -13.29 -0.13
CA SER A 13 2.45 -13.20 -1.48
C SER A 13 1.19 -12.34 -1.52
N GLU A 14 0.54 -12.18 -0.36
CA GLU A 14 -0.75 -11.51 -0.24
C GLU A 14 -0.85 -10.80 1.12
N LEU A 15 -1.43 -9.61 1.12
CA LEU A 15 -1.72 -8.83 2.31
C LEU A 15 -3.16 -8.31 2.27
N ASN A 16 -3.95 -8.71 3.27
CA ASN A 16 -5.30 -8.18 3.50
C ASN A 16 -5.25 -6.99 4.46
N ILE A 17 -5.72 -5.83 4.00
CA ILE A 17 -5.71 -4.58 4.76
C ILE A 17 -7.15 -4.16 5.04
N SER A 18 -7.48 -3.99 6.32
CA SER A 18 -8.76 -3.41 6.71
C SER A 18 -8.70 -1.89 6.67
N LEU A 19 -9.66 -1.28 5.98
CA LEU A 19 -9.84 0.16 5.87
C LEU A 19 -11.05 0.59 6.70
N ASN A 20 -10.96 1.80 7.26
CA ASN A 20 -12.08 2.54 7.81
C ASN A 20 -12.59 3.54 6.77
N GLU A 21 -13.85 3.98 6.88
CA GLU A 21 -14.33 5.14 6.13
C GLU A 21 -13.43 6.35 6.41
N GLY A 22 -13.04 7.08 5.36
CA GLY A 22 -12.15 8.22 5.45
C GLY A 22 -10.69 7.87 5.15
N TRP A 23 -9.75 8.56 5.82
CA TRP A 23 -8.32 8.44 5.53
C TRP A 23 -7.67 7.30 6.30
N ASN A 24 -6.95 6.43 5.59
CA ASN A 24 -6.19 5.31 6.13
C ASN A 24 -4.72 5.43 5.74
N MET A 25 -3.83 5.14 6.69
CA MET A 25 -2.40 5.02 6.43
C MET A 25 -2.09 3.56 6.15
N ILE A 26 -1.56 3.27 4.96
CA ILE A 26 -1.16 1.93 4.54
C ILE A 26 0.33 1.91 4.16
N THR A 27 0.90 0.72 4.04
CA THR A 27 2.26 0.51 3.53
C THR A 27 2.22 -0.43 2.34
N GLY A 28 3.21 -0.30 1.44
CA GLY A 28 3.47 -1.29 0.40
C GLY A 28 4.06 -2.59 0.95
N MET A 29 4.24 -3.56 0.05
CA MET A 29 4.93 -4.83 0.31
C MET A 29 6.46 -4.66 0.19
N SER A 30 7.21 -5.76 0.26
CA SER A 30 8.66 -5.78 0.02
C SER A 30 9.04 -5.51 -1.45
N THR A 31 8.05 -5.49 -2.35
CA THR A 31 8.17 -5.19 -3.78
C THR A 31 7.33 -3.95 -4.13
N ILE A 32 7.55 -3.41 -5.34
CA ILE A 32 6.72 -2.33 -5.87
C ILE A 32 5.35 -2.91 -6.21
N VAL A 33 4.28 -2.24 -5.79
CA VAL A 33 2.89 -2.59 -6.10
C VAL A 33 2.26 -1.43 -6.86
N LEU A 34 1.63 -1.67 -8.01
CA LEU A 34 0.88 -0.64 -8.72
C LEU A 34 -0.48 -0.42 -8.05
N ILE A 35 -0.97 0.83 -7.97
CA ILE A 35 -2.28 1.08 -7.36
C ILE A 35 -3.40 0.36 -8.12
N GLU A 36 -3.28 0.24 -9.44
CA GLU A 36 -4.21 -0.50 -10.29
C GLU A 36 -4.23 -2.01 -10.05
N SER A 37 -3.21 -2.57 -9.40
CA SER A 37 -3.16 -4.01 -9.07
C SER A 37 -3.71 -4.33 -7.68
N ILE A 38 -4.14 -3.30 -6.92
CA ILE A 38 -4.82 -3.50 -5.63
C ILE A 38 -6.21 -4.08 -5.92
N ILE A 39 -6.52 -5.20 -5.28
CA ILE A 39 -7.82 -5.84 -5.40
C ILE A 39 -8.76 -5.16 -4.40
N ASP A 40 -9.73 -4.42 -4.94
CA ASP A 40 -10.80 -3.75 -4.22
C ASP A 40 -12.15 -4.26 -4.74
N ASN A 41 -12.61 -5.40 -4.20
CA ASN A 41 -13.83 -6.07 -4.66
C ASN A 41 -15.10 -5.23 -4.40
N ASP A 42 -15.07 -4.38 -3.39
CA ASP A 42 -16.21 -3.58 -2.95
C ASP A 42 -16.17 -2.14 -3.52
N GLY A 43 -15.10 -1.77 -4.24
CA GLY A 43 -14.93 -0.44 -4.82
C GLY A 43 -14.88 0.68 -3.78
N ILE A 44 -14.27 0.42 -2.64
CA ILE A 44 -14.24 1.35 -1.50
C ILE A 44 -13.14 2.40 -1.60
N ILE A 45 -12.08 2.16 -2.37
CA ILE A 45 -10.99 3.10 -2.60
C ILE A 45 -11.49 4.25 -3.48
N ILE A 46 -11.24 5.49 -3.05
CA ILE A 46 -11.51 6.67 -3.88
C ILE A 46 -10.31 6.88 -4.81
N GLU A 47 -10.54 6.79 -6.12
CA GLU A 47 -9.51 7.01 -7.15
C GLU A 47 -8.82 8.39 -6.98
N GLY A 48 -7.52 8.43 -7.28
CA GLY A 48 -6.71 9.64 -7.16
C GLY A 48 -6.46 10.10 -5.71
N THR A 49 -6.71 9.24 -4.71
CA THR A 49 -6.49 9.59 -3.29
C THR A 49 -5.30 8.89 -2.65
N VAL A 50 -4.45 8.23 -3.42
CA VAL A 50 -3.24 7.61 -2.89
C VAL A 50 -2.09 8.60 -2.87
N PHE A 51 -1.64 9.00 -1.68
CA PHE A 51 -0.61 10.02 -1.50
C PHE A 51 0.60 9.49 -0.73
N GLY A 52 1.78 9.60 -1.35
CA GLY A 52 3.06 9.36 -0.69
C GLY A 52 3.68 10.67 -0.19
N PHE A 53 4.55 10.58 0.81
CA PHE A 53 5.32 11.74 1.29
C PHE A 53 6.75 11.74 0.72
N ASP A 54 7.10 12.82 0.03
CA ASP A 54 8.46 13.12 -0.43
C ASP A 54 8.72 14.62 -0.34
N GLY A 55 8.92 15.11 0.89
CA GLY A 55 9.01 16.55 1.20
C GLY A 55 7.65 17.26 1.20
N VAL A 56 6.74 16.85 0.32
CA VAL A 56 5.31 17.19 0.30
C VAL A 56 4.48 15.95 -0.02
N TYR A 57 3.18 16.01 0.24
CA TYR A 57 2.26 14.96 -0.20
C TYR A 57 1.99 15.10 -1.69
N GLN A 58 2.18 14.00 -2.42
CA GLN A 58 1.95 13.91 -3.86
C GLN A 58 1.27 12.59 -4.20
N GLU A 59 0.43 12.63 -5.22
CA GLU A 59 -0.26 11.43 -5.70
C GLU A 59 0.77 10.38 -6.14
N SER A 60 0.49 9.11 -5.84
CA SER A 60 1.36 8.00 -6.19
C SER A 60 0.61 6.94 -6.98
N GLY A 61 1.17 6.55 -8.13
CA GLY A 61 0.68 5.42 -8.93
C GLY A 61 1.19 4.06 -8.43
N SER A 62 2.05 4.04 -7.42
CA SER A 62 2.58 2.79 -6.83
C SER A 62 2.89 2.92 -5.34
N LEU A 63 2.92 1.78 -4.65
CA LEU A 63 3.42 1.62 -3.28
C LEU A 63 4.86 1.10 -3.35
N LEU A 64 5.81 1.91 -2.87
CA LEU A 64 7.21 1.53 -2.78
C LEU A 64 7.50 0.85 -1.44
N ALA A 65 8.43 -0.10 -1.46
CA ALA A 65 8.85 -0.81 -0.26
C ALA A 65 9.37 0.15 0.82
N GLY A 66 8.87 -0.04 2.05
CA GLY A 66 9.25 0.77 3.21
C GLY A 66 8.68 2.19 3.23
N LYS A 67 7.73 2.53 2.35
CA LYS A 67 7.04 3.83 2.32
C LYS A 67 5.59 3.71 2.80
N GLY A 68 5.14 4.73 3.52
CA GLY A 68 3.74 4.88 3.95
C GLY A 68 2.96 5.78 2.99
N TYR A 69 1.69 5.44 2.79
CA TYR A 69 0.78 6.12 1.88
C TYR A 69 -0.56 6.39 2.55
N TRP A 70 -1.08 7.60 2.37
CA TRP A 70 -2.48 7.89 2.67
C TRP A 70 -3.35 7.41 1.52
N LEU A 71 -4.47 6.77 1.85
CA LEU A 71 -5.52 6.36 0.92
C LEU A 71 -6.87 6.71 1.54
N LYS A 72 -7.81 7.23 0.74
CA LYS A 72 -9.15 7.54 1.21
C LYS A 72 -10.13 6.44 0.78
N ALA A 73 -10.92 5.96 1.73
CA ALA A 73 -12.00 5.02 1.48
C ALA A 73 -13.37 5.70 1.69
N ASN A 74 -14.37 5.32 0.89
CA ASN A 74 -15.75 5.79 1.01
C ASN A 74 -16.57 5.04 2.07
N SER A 75 -16.04 3.92 2.58
CA SER A 75 -16.66 3.05 3.57
C SER A 75 -15.59 2.15 4.20
N GLY A 76 -15.94 1.44 5.27
CA GLY A 76 -15.05 0.42 5.84
C GLY A 76 -15.10 -0.88 5.05
N GLY A 77 -13.98 -1.59 4.93
CA GLY A 77 -13.89 -2.85 4.20
C GLY A 77 -12.48 -3.42 4.17
N ILE A 78 -12.24 -4.38 3.27
CA ILE A 78 -10.93 -5.03 3.11
C ILE A 78 -10.47 -4.87 1.66
N ILE A 79 -9.23 -4.47 1.49
CA ILE A 79 -8.52 -4.52 0.21
C ILE A 79 -7.41 -5.55 0.28
N THR A 80 -7.05 -6.12 -0.86
CA THR A 80 -5.99 -7.12 -0.96
C THR A 80 -4.88 -6.60 -1.85
N ILE A 81 -3.65 -6.67 -1.34
CA ILE A 81 -2.44 -6.39 -2.10
C ILE A 81 -1.74 -7.70 -2.37
N VAL A 82 -1.38 -7.94 -3.63
CA VAL A 82 -0.62 -9.13 -4.07
C VAL A 82 0.77 -8.70 -4.53
N SER A 83 1.78 -9.52 -4.22
CA SER A 83 3.10 -9.36 -4.84
C SER A 83 3.12 -10.09 -6.17
N ASP A 84 3.79 -9.48 -7.17
CA ASP A 84 4.17 -10.18 -8.41
C ASP A 84 5.03 -11.44 -8.16
#